data_AF-B1MA65-F1
#
_entry.id   AF-B1MA65-F1
#
_cell.length_a   1.000
_cell.length_b   1.000
_cell.length_c   1.000
_cell.angle_alpha   90.00
_cell.angle_beta   90.00
_cell.angle_gamma   90.00
#
_symmetry.space_group_name_H-M   'P 1'
#
loop_
_entity.id
_entity.type
_entity.pdbx_description
1 polymer ?
#
loop_
_entity_poly.entity_id
_entity_poly.type
_entity_poly.pdbx_seq_one_letter_code
_entity_poly.pdbx_strand_id
1 'polypeptide(L)' 'MPYTLQRLAAGSYDLLLDGDVVGSVVRSLSKGGDVRGWYAELLEAAPPLPAPFTQEAHRFDTLDDTLAWLGGAQIEGGV' A
#
# COMPACT_ATOMS: atom_id res chain seq x y z
N MET A 1 9.47 7.07 -10.01
CA MET A 1 9.21 8.01 -8.91
C MET A 1 8.73 7.16 -7.75
N PRO A 2 9.45 7.11 -6.62
CA PRO A 2 9.18 6.11 -5.60
C PRO A 2 7.91 6.48 -4.83
N TYR A 3 7.04 5.50 -4.64
CA TYR A 3 5.99 5.61 -3.63
C TYR A 3 6.61 5.69 -2.24
N THR A 4 5.86 6.29 -1.32
CA THR A 4 6.20 6.30 0.11
C THR A 4 4.98 5.82 0.90
N LEU A 5 5.23 5.06 1.97
CA LEU A 5 4.17 4.67 2.90
C LEU A 5 4.29 5.46 4.19
N GLN A 6 3.26 6.22 4.55
CA GLN A 6 3.19 6.90 5.84
C GLN A 6 2.36 6.05 6.79
N ARG A 7 2.91 5.69 7.96
CA ARG A 7 2.21 4.82 8.91
C ARG A 7 1.07 5.55 9.62
N LEU A 8 -0.15 5.01 9.47
CA LEU A 8 -1.33 5.45 10.21
C LEU A 8 -1.56 4.63 11.47
N ALA A 9 -1.40 3.31 11.37
CA ALA A 9 -1.56 2.37 12.47
C ALA A 9 -0.73 1.10 12.24
N ALA A 10 -0.80 0.13 13.17
CA ALA A 10 -0.19 -1.17 12.96
C ALA A 10 -0.89 -1.94 11.82
N GLY A 11 -0.23 -2.02 10.67
CA GLY A 11 -0.77 -2.66 9.47
C GLY A 11 -1.69 -1.78 8.64
N SER A 12 -1.58 -0.46 8.76
CA SER A 12 -2.29 0.49 7.89
C SER A 12 -1.38 1.68 7.59
N TYR A 13 -1.26 2.01 6.31
CA TYR A 13 -0.42 3.08 5.80
C TYR A 13 -1.18 3.90 4.76
N ASP A 14 -0.97 5.21 4.75
CA ASP A 14 -1.23 6.02 3.56
C ASP A 14 -0.20 5.66 2.48
N LEU A 15 -0.66 5.58 1.24
CA LEU A 15 0.19 5.45 0.07
C LEU A 15 0.35 6.81 -0.59
N LEU A 16 1.57 7.32 -0.60
CA LEU A 16 1.91 8.61 -1.17
C LEU A 16 2.67 8.42 -2.49
N LEU A 17 2.32 9.21 -3.49
CA LEU A 17 3.07 9.38 -4.73
C LEU A 17 3.44 10.85 -4.87
N ASP A 18 4.75 11.13 -4.93
CA ASP A 18 5.29 12.50 -4.98
C ASP A 18 4.77 13.42 -3.84
N GLY A 19 4.43 12.83 -2.69
CA GLY A 19 3.93 13.53 -1.50
C GLY A 19 2.41 13.65 -1.40
N ASP A 20 1.67 13.31 -2.46
CA ASP A 20 0.21 13.30 -2.45
C ASP A 20 -0.34 11.93 -2.05
N VAL A 21 -1.35 11.89 -1.19
CA VAL A 21 -2.02 10.64 -0.83
C VAL A 21 -2.86 10.15 -2.00
N VAL A 22 -2.49 9.00 -2.55
CA VAL A 22 -3.17 8.39 -3.71
C VAL A 22 -3.90 7.09 -3.35
N GLY A 23 -3.66 6.57 -2.16
CA GLY A 23 -4.19 5.27 -1.75
C GLY A 23 -3.85 4.89 -0.33
N SER A 24 -3.96 3.61 -0.04
CA SER A 24 -3.54 3.00 1.21
C SER A 24 -2.88 1.64 0.99
N VAL A 25 -2.07 1.24 1.96
CA VAL A 25 -1.60 -0.15 2.11
C VAL A 25 -2.10 -0.69 3.43
N VAL A 26 -2.94 -1.73 3.37
CA VAL A 26 -3.62 -2.28 4.55
C VAL A 26 -3.38 -3.77 4.71
N ARG A 27 -3.15 -4.18 5.95
CA ARG A 27 -3.01 -5.58 6.35
C ARG A 27 -4.37 -6.23 6.50
N SER A 28 -4.58 -7.34 5.81
CA SER A 28 -5.76 -8.18 5.95
C SER A 28 -5.57 -9.20 7.07
N LEU A 29 -6.55 -9.33 7.95
CA LEU A 29 -6.54 -10.26 9.08
C LEU A 29 -7.69 -11.29 8.96
N SER A 30 -7.45 -12.50 9.47
CA SER A 30 -8.47 -13.51 9.70
C SER A 30 -9.38 -13.08 10.86
N LYS A 31 -10.54 -13.73 11.02
CA LYS A 31 -11.39 -13.54 12.21
C LYS A 31 -10.66 -13.85 13.53
N GLY A 32 -9.63 -14.70 13.49
CA GLY A 32 -8.78 -15.05 14.64
C GLY A 32 -7.58 -14.12 14.84
N GLY A 33 -7.38 -13.13 13.96
CA GLY A 33 -6.27 -12.17 14.04
C GLY A 33 -5.02 -12.56 13.25
N ASP A 34 -5.02 -13.69 12.54
CA ASP A 34 -3.88 -14.11 11.71
C ASP A 34 -3.75 -13.21 10.48
N VAL A 35 -2.53 -12.85 10.10
CA VAL A 35 -2.28 -12.12 8.85
C VAL A 35 -2.64 -13.00 7.66
N ARG A 36 -3.52 -12.50 6.80
CA ARG A 36 -3.95 -13.16 5.56
C ARG A 36 -3.30 -12.58 4.32
N GLY A 37 -2.73 -11.39 4.43
CA GLY A 37 -2.05 -10.72 3.33
C GLY A 37 -2.13 -9.21 3.50
N TRP A 38 -1.83 -8.52 2.42
CA TRP A 38 -1.78 -7.08 2.31
C TRP A 38 -2.49 -6.63 1.04
N TYR A 39 -3.06 -5.45 1.09
CA TYR A 39 -3.70 -4.81 -0.05
C TYR A 39 -3.07 -3.45 -0.27
N ALA A 40 -2.70 -3.14 -1.51
CA ALA A 40 -2.44 -1.78 -1.96
C ALA A 40 -3.66 -1.33 -2.77
N GLU A 41 -4.30 -0.23 -2.35
CA GLU A 41 -5.59 0.21 -2.88
C GLU A 41 -5.55 1.71 -3.17
N LEU A 42 -6.00 2.12 -4.36
CA LEU A 42 -6.12 3.54 -4.72
C LEU A 42 -7.35 4.17 -4.07
N LEU A 43 -7.27 5.47 -3.78
CA LEU A 43 -8.44 6.26 -3.36
C LEU A 43 -9.46 6.42 -4.49
N GLU A 44 -8.98 6.51 -5.73
CA GLU A 44 -9.82 6.64 -6.92
C GLU A 44 -9.21 5.82 -8.08
N ALA A 45 -10.04 5.02 -8.75
CA ALA A 45 -9.64 4.20 -9.90
C ALA A 45 -9.88 4.90 -11.26
N ALA A 46 -9.62 6.20 -11.33
CA ALA A 46 -9.78 6.99 -12.55
C ALA A 46 -8.52 6.92 -13.43
N PRO A 47 -8.64 6.60 -14.74
CA PRO A 47 -7.49 6.62 -15.64
C PRO A 47 -6.92 8.05 -15.87
N PRO A 48 -5.58 8.19 -16.03
CA PRO A 48 -4.58 7.12 -15.97
C PRO A 48 -4.29 6.70 -14.53
N LEU A 49 -4.27 5.39 -14.29
CA LEU A 49 -3.87 4.83 -13.00
C LEU A 49 -2.36 5.05 -12.80
N PRO A 50 -1.93 5.38 -11.57
CA PRO A 50 -0.51 5.56 -11.30
C PRO A 50 0.19 4.18 -11.36
N ALA A 51 1.21 4.06 -12.20
CA ALA A 51 1.98 2.81 -12.31
C ALA A 51 2.56 2.44 -10.93
N PRO A 52 2.54 1.16 -10.50
CA PRO A 52 2.23 -0.05 -11.27
C PRO A 52 0.76 -0.49 -11.24
N PHE A 53 -0.17 0.33 -10.72
CA PHE A 53 -1.57 -0.06 -10.65
C PHE A 53 -2.19 -0.24 -12.04
N THR A 54 -2.81 -1.40 -12.24
CA THR A 54 -3.63 -1.72 -13.41
C THR A 54 -5.11 -1.89 -13.09
N GLN A 55 -5.45 -1.84 -11.80
CA GLN A 55 -6.78 -1.91 -11.21
C GLN A 55 -6.71 -1.21 -9.84
N GLU A 56 -7.87 -0.92 -9.25
CA GLU A 56 -7.99 -0.17 -7.98
C GLU A 56 -7.21 -0.79 -6.82
N ALA A 57 -7.24 -2.11 -6.68
CA ALA A 57 -6.67 -2.84 -5.54
C ALA A 57 -5.82 -4.04 -5.99
N HIS A 58 -4.68 -4.25 -5.35
CA HIS A 58 -3.80 -5.42 -5.56
C HIS A 58 -3.52 -6.11 -4.24
N ARG A 59 -3.60 -7.44 -4.24
CA ARG A 59 -3.34 -8.28 -3.06
C ARG A 59 -1.94 -8.87 -3.10
N PHE A 60 -1.28 -8.88 -1.95
CA PHE A 60 0.02 -9.50 -1.71
C PHE A 60 -0.02 -10.38 -0.47
N ASP A 61 0.91 -11.32 -0.36
CA ASP A 61 1.02 -12.19 0.82
C ASP A 61 1.77 -11.48 1.97
N THR A 62 2.74 -10.63 1.65
CA THR A 62 3.56 -9.90 2.63
C THR A 62 3.61 -8.38 2.36
N LEU A 63 4.02 -7.62 3.38
CA LEU A 63 4.29 -6.19 3.23
C LEU A 63 5.48 -5.97 2.31
N ASP A 64 6.53 -6.77 2.45
CA ASP A 64 7.75 -6.65 1.64
C ASP A 64 7.47 -6.86 0.14
N ASP A 65 6.60 -7.81 -0.21
CA ASP A 65 6.15 -8.00 -1.61
C ASP A 65 5.42 -6.76 -2.13
N THR A 66 4.62 -6.12 -1.27
CA THR A 66 3.90 -4.88 -1.61
C THR A 66 4.90 -3.74 -1.85
N LEU A 67 5.89 -3.58 -0.98
CA LEU A 67 6.94 -2.55 -1.12
C LEU A 67 7.77 -2.76 -2.38
N ALA A 68 8.15 -4.01 -2.67
CA ALA A 68 8.89 -4.37 -3.86
C ALA A 68 8.09 -4.06 -5.13
N TRP A 69 6.79 -4.39 -5.14
CA TRP A 69 5.90 -4.08 -6.26
C TRP A 69 5.75 -2.57 -6.48
N LEU A 70 5.63 -1.77 -5.40
CA LEU A 70 5.62 -0.30 -5.44
C LEU A 70 6.99 0.33 -5.79
N GLY A 71 7.92 -0.44 -6.36
CA GLY A 71 9.23 0.05 -6.79
C GLY A 71 10.23 0.27 -5.64
N GLY A 72 10.11 -0.50 -4.56
CA GLY A 72 10.96 -0.36 -3.38
C GLY A 72 10.54 0.80 -2.47
N ALA A 73 9.24 1.01 -2.32
CA ALA A 73 8.68 2.10 -1.51
C ALA A 73 9.29 2.12 -0.10
N GLN A 74 9.57 3.33 0.40
CA GLN A 74 10.09 3.51 1.75
C GLN A 74 8.93 3.71 2.73
N ILE A 75 9.10 3.25 3.97
CA ILE A 75 8.14 3.52 5.05
C ILE A 75 8.66 4.71 5.86
N GLU A 76 7.86 5.77 5.94
CA GLU A 76 8.11 6.94 6.78
C GLU A 76 7.33 6.84 8.10
N GLY A 77 7.98 7.28 9.18
CA GLY A 77 7.40 7.26 10.54
C GLY A 77 7.79 6.05 11.40
N GLY A 78 8.91 5.37 11.09
CA GLY A 78 9.53 4.42 12.00
C GLY A 78 10.35 5.13 13.08
N VAL A 79 9.87 5.12 14.32
CA VAL A 79 10.71 5.27 15.53
C VAL A 79 10.97 3.89 16.11
#